data_AF-A0A9C7Q827-F1
#
_entry.id   AF-A0A9C7Q827-F1
#
_cell.length_a   1.000
_cell.length_b   1.000
_cell.length_c   1.000
_cell.angle_alpha   90.00
_cell.angle_beta   90.00
_cell.angle_gamma   90.00
#
_symmetry.space_group_name_H-M   'P 1'
#
loop_
_entity.id
_entity.type
_entity.pdbx_description
1 polymer ?
#
loop_
_entity_poly.entity_id
_entity_poly.type
_entity_poly.pdbx_seq_one_letter_code
_entity_poly.pdbx_strand_id
1 'polypeptide(L)'
;MPQQTMFQQTVSNDVENVLNKPMYQNLGIVSVRTQYGGTAPISNPEAVIITVSAPNSSYPALSRQLECRIEASTGDDVRVDVQFSA
;
A
#
# COMPACT_ATOMS: atom_id res chain seq x y z
N MET A 1 -0.18 -20.74 8.15
CA MET A 1 -0.03 -19.94 6.92
C MET A 1 0.98 -18.83 7.20
N PRO A 2 1.86 -18.45 6.27
CA PRO A 2 2.86 -17.42 6.55
C PRO A 2 2.17 -16.06 6.78
N GLN A 3 2.45 -15.48 7.94
CA GLN A 3 2.02 -14.15 8.40
C GLN A 3 2.21 -13.05 7.34
N GLN A 4 3.26 -13.14 6.54
CA GLN A 4 3.56 -12.22 5.43
C GLN A 4 2.52 -12.26 4.29
N THR A 5 1.97 -13.44 3.98
CA THR A 5 0.96 -13.56 2.92
C THR A 5 -0.37 -12.94 3.35
N MET A 6 -0.75 -13.11 4.62
CA MET A 6 -1.95 -12.47 5.19
C MET A 6 -1.80 -10.94 5.16
N PHE A 7 -0.65 -10.41 5.59
CA PHE A 7 -0.36 -8.98 5.53
C PHE A 7 -0.48 -8.44 4.10
N GLN A 8 0.19 -9.09 3.14
CA GLN A 8 0.17 -8.65 1.74
C GLN A 8 -1.24 -8.70 1.14
N GLN A 9 -2.04 -9.72 1.49
CA GLN A 9 -3.44 -9.80 1.08
C GLN A 9 -4.29 -8.68 1.69
N THR A 10 -4.11 -8.38 2.99
CA THR A 10 -4.81 -7.29 3.66
C THR A 10 -4.48 -5.94 3.02
N VAL A 11 -3.19 -5.66 2.81
CA VAL A 11 -2.73 -4.43 2.15
C VAL A 11 -3.31 -4.31 0.75
N SER A 12 -3.23 -5.36 -0.08
CA SER A 12 -3.80 -5.32 -1.43
C SER A 12 -5.30 -5.02 -1.42
N ASN A 13 -6.07 -5.64 -0.51
CA ASN A 13 -7.51 -5.36 -0.38
C ASN A 13 -7.79 -3.92 0.06
N ASP A 14 -6.99 -3.37 0.98
CA ASP A 14 -7.15 -1.99 1.42
C ASP A 14 -6.80 -0.98 0.32
N VAL A 15 -5.74 -1.26 -0.45
CA VAL A 15 -5.35 -0.47 -1.62
C VAL A 15 -6.45 -0.47 -2.66
N GLU A 16 -6.98 -1.64 -3.01
CA GLU A 16 -8.11 -1.78 -3.94
C GLU A 16 -9.33 -1.01 -3.43
N ASN A 17 -9.69 -1.13 -2.16
CA ASN A 17 -10.82 -0.41 -1.58
C ASN A 17 -10.66 1.12 -1.64
N VAL A 18 -9.45 1.65 -1.39
CA VAL A 18 -9.20 3.08 -1.50
C VAL A 18 -9.33 3.52 -2.95
N LEU A 19 -8.73 2.79 -3.89
CA LEU A 19 -8.71 3.15 -5.31
C LEU A 19 -10.06 2.95 -6.01
N ASN A 20 -10.94 2.11 -5.47
CA ASN A 20 -12.32 1.96 -5.94
C ASN A 20 -13.20 3.20 -5.64
N LYS A 21 -12.71 4.16 -4.83
CA LYS A 21 -13.43 5.41 -4.61
C LYS A 21 -13.50 6.24 -5.90
N PRO A 22 -14.62 6.94 -6.17
CA PRO A 22 -14.82 7.71 -7.40
C PRO A 22 -13.74 8.78 -7.65
N MET A 23 -13.13 9.33 -6.59
CA MET A 23 -12.03 10.29 -6.69
C MET A 23 -10.72 9.70 -7.28
N TYR A 24 -10.59 8.37 -7.29
CA TYR A 24 -9.40 7.64 -7.73
C TYR A 24 -9.68 6.67 -8.88
N GLN A 25 -10.87 6.70 -9.50
CA GLN A 25 -11.22 5.76 -10.59
C GLN A 25 -10.33 5.87 -11.83
N ASN A 26 -9.59 6.97 -12.00
CA ASN A 26 -8.58 7.12 -13.05
C ASN A 26 -7.21 6.53 -12.68
N LEU A 27 -7.05 5.99 -11.47
CA LEU A 27 -5.83 5.34 -11.02
C LEU A 27 -5.91 3.83 -11.27
N GLY A 28 -4.89 3.29 -11.95
CA GLY A 28 -4.69 1.85 -12.07
C GLY A 28 -3.67 1.35 -11.06
N ILE A 29 -3.94 0.25 -10.37
CA ILE A 29 -2.91 -0.44 -9.57
C ILE A 29 -1.96 -1.13 -10.53
N VAL A 30 -0.68 -0.79 -10.44
CA VAL A 30 0.37 -1.46 -11.21
C VAL A 30 1.05 -2.50 -10.34
N SER A 31 1.36 -2.17 -9.09
CA SER A 31 2.05 -3.09 -8.19
C SER A 31 1.92 -2.67 -6.73
N VAL A 32 1.88 -3.66 -5.84
CA VAL A 32 1.97 -3.46 -4.39
C VAL A 32 3.11 -4.31 -3.87
N ARG A 33 4.11 -3.68 -3.26
CA ARG A 33 5.31 -4.34 -2.77
C ARG A 33 5.58 -3.95 -1.32
N THR A 34 5.63 -4.94 -0.44
CA THR A 34 5.98 -4.74 0.97
C THR A 34 7.48 -4.98 1.17
N GLN A 35 8.16 -4.01 1.75
CA GLN A 35 9.52 -4.11 2.27
C GLN A 35 9.46 -4.51 3.75
N TYR A 36 10.11 -5.62 4.07
CA TYR A 36 10.25 -6.10 5.44
C TYR A 36 11.63 -5.71 5.96
N GLY A 37 11.66 -5.15 7.17
CA GLY A 37 12.86 -4.65 7.81
C GLY A 37 13.52 -5.69 8.69
N GLY A 38 14.76 -6.07 8.40
CA GLY A 38 15.60 -6.85 9.30
C GLY A 38 16.03 -8.22 8.77
N THR A 39 17.20 -8.67 9.24
CA THR A 39 17.82 -9.97 8.94
C THR A 39 17.21 -11.15 9.73
N ALA A 40 16.09 -10.93 10.44
CA ALA A 40 15.48 -11.91 11.33
C ALA A 40 14.31 -12.66 10.64
N PRO A 41 14.03 -13.92 11.01
CA PRO A 41 12.92 -14.71 10.44
C PRO A 41 11.51 -14.19 10.83
N ILE A 42 11.43 -13.17 11.69
CA ILE A 42 10.19 -12.51 12.13
C ILE A 42 10.38 -11.00 11.93
N SER A 43 10.59 -10.57 10.70
CA SER A 43 10.77 -9.15 10.37
C SER A 43 9.40 -8.50 10.20
N ASN A 44 9.17 -7.41 10.94
CA ASN A 44 8.01 -6.56 10.75
C ASN A 44 8.07 -5.86 9.37
N PRO A 45 6.92 -5.58 8.77
CA PRO A 45 6.85 -4.71 7.59
C PRO A 45 7.40 -3.33 7.97
N GLU A 46 8.36 -2.83 7.20
CA GLU A 46 9.01 -1.52 7.44
C GLU A 46 8.44 -0.46 6.49
N ALA A 47 8.18 -0.86 5.24
CA ALA A 47 7.62 0.02 4.23
C ALA A 47 6.71 -0.73 3.25
N VAL A 48 5.71 -0.04 2.71
CA VAL A 48 4.86 -0.52 1.62
C VAL A 48 5.02 0.43 0.44
N ILE A 49 5.57 -0.07 -0.66
CA ILE A 49 5.74 0.66 -1.91
C ILE A 49 4.58 0.29 -2.82
N ILE A 50 3.78 1.28 -3.19
CA ILE A 50 2.59 1.12 -4.01
C ILE A 50 2.84 1.86 -5.31
N THR A 51 2.90 1.13 -6.41
CA THR A 51 3.00 1.70 -7.75
C THR A 51 1.61 1.80 -8.35
N VAL A 52 1.21 3.03 -8.68
CA VAL A 52 -0.04 3.33 -9.36
C VAL A 52 0.26 3.99 -10.71
N SER A 53 -0.52 3.61 -11.73
CA SER A 53 -0.53 4.31 -13.00
C SER A 53 -1.50 5.48 -12.87
N ALA A 54 -0.98 6.69 -13.06
CA ALA A 54 -1.76 7.92 -13.03
C ALA A 54 -1.44 8.73 -14.28
N PRO A 55 -2.37 8.83 -15.24
CA PRO A 55 -2.05 9.37 -16.55
C PRO A 55 -1.65 10.85 -16.55
N ASN A 56 -2.09 11.66 -15.57
CA ASN A 56 -1.73 13.09 -15.48
C ASN A 56 -1.95 13.71 -14.08
N SER A 57 -2.04 12.91 -13.02
CA SER A 57 -2.48 13.40 -11.70
C SER A 57 -1.56 12.92 -10.59
N SER A 58 -1.02 13.87 -9.82
CA SER A 58 -0.39 13.58 -8.52
C SER A 58 -1.46 13.62 -7.44
N TYR A 59 -1.55 12.54 -6.64
CA TYR A 59 -2.49 12.43 -5.54
C TYR A 59 -1.76 12.45 -4.19
N PRO A 60 -1.34 13.62 -3.68
CA PRO A 60 -0.56 13.72 -2.44
C PRO A 60 -1.34 13.26 -1.20
N ALA A 61 -2.67 13.24 -1.25
CA ALA A 61 -3.51 12.73 -0.16
C ALA A 61 -3.64 11.20 -0.15
N LEU A 62 -3.30 10.53 -1.26
CA LEU A 62 -3.47 9.09 -1.43
C LEU A 62 -2.51 8.30 -0.52
N SER A 63 -1.25 8.73 -0.44
CA SER A 63 -0.24 8.11 0.44
C SER A 63 -0.70 8.12 1.90
N ARG A 64 -1.15 9.27 2.40
CA ARG A 64 -1.65 9.41 3.77
C ARG A 64 -2.93 8.60 4.03
N GLN A 65 -3.84 8.52 3.06
CA GLN A 65 -5.03 7.68 3.19
C GLN A 65 -4.69 6.20 3.26
N LEU A 66 -3.75 5.75 2.44
CA LEU A 66 -3.30 4.36 2.41
C LEU A 66 -2.56 4.00 3.70
N GLU A 67 -1.68 4.88 4.18
CA GLU A 67 -0.99 4.75 5.47
C GLU A 67 -1.98 4.54 6.61
N CYS A 68 -2.89 5.49 6.84
CA CYS A 68 -3.89 5.37 7.92
C CYS A 68 -4.77 4.12 7.77
N ARG A 69 -5.07 3.68 6.55
CA ARG A 69 -5.90 2.50 6.31
C ARG A 69 -5.16 1.20 6.62
N ILE A 70 -3.93 1.09 6.15
CA ILE A 70 -3.09 -0.09 6.36
C ILE A 70 -2.74 -0.21 7.84
N GLU A 71 -2.34 0.87 8.50
CA GLU A 71 -2.10 0.90 9.95
C GLU A 71 -3.34 0.46 10.73
N ALA A 72 -4.53 0.94 10.36
CA ALA A 72 -5.76 0.57 11.03
C ALA A 72 -6.14 -0.92 10.85
N SER A 73 -5.84 -1.51 9.69
CA SER A 73 -6.15 -2.92 9.40
C SER A 73 -5.10 -3.89 9.95
N THR A 74 -3.83 -3.49 9.94
CA THR A 74 -2.69 -4.37 10.29
C THR A 74 -2.24 -4.19 11.73
N GLY A 75 -2.45 -2.99 12.30
CA GLY A 75 -1.95 -2.62 13.63
C GLY A 75 -0.45 -2.31 13.67
N ASP A 76 0.23 -2.31 12.51
CA ASP A 76 1.64 -2.00 12.37
C ASP A 76 1.84 -0.58 11.82
N ASP A 77 2.79 0.17 12.39
CA ASP A 77 3.25 1.45 11.86
C ASP A 77 4.14 1.17 10.63
N VAL A 78 3.62 1.49 9.44
CA VAL A 78 4.29 1.17 8.17
C VAL A 78 4.37 2.39 7.28
N ARG A 79 5.55 2.64 6.71
CA ARG A 79 5.73 3.75 5.80
C ARG A 79 5.15 3.45 4.44
N VAL A 80 4.16 4.22 3.98
CA VAL A 80 3.56 4.04 2.65
C VAL A 80 4.17 5.01 1.65
N ASP A 81 4.82 4.46 0.62
CA ASP A 81 5.39 5.23 -0.48
C ASP A 81 4.60 4.96 -1.77
N VAL A 82 4.01 6.01 -2.34
CA VAL A 82 3.20 5.90 -3.56
C VAL A 82 4.00 6.42 -4.75
N GLN A 83 4.30 5.54 -5.69
CA GLN A 83 4.97 5.86 -6.93
C GLN A 83 3.98 5.95 -8.08
N PHE A 84 4.00 7.08 -8.77
CA PHE A 84 3.18 7.31 -9.96
C PHE A 84 4.01 6.95 -11.21
N SER A 85 3.57 5.94 -11.95
CA SER A 85 4.12 5.60 -13.27
C SER A 85 3.26 6.19 -14.38
N ALA A 86 3.90 6.81 -15.38
CA ALA A 86 3.26 7.31 -16.59
C ALA A 86 2.86 6.17 -17.54
#